data_AF-A0A2Z3HI23-F1
#
_entry.id   AF-A0A2Z3HI23-F1
#
_cell.length_a   1.000
_cell.length_b   1.000
_cell.length_c   1.000
_cell.angle_alpha   90.00
_cell.angle_beta   90.00
_cell.angle_gamma   90.00
#
_symmetry.space_group_name_H-M   'P 1'
#
loop_
_entity.id
_entity.type
_entity.pdbx_description
1 polymer ?
#
loop_
_entity_poly.entity_id
_entity_poly.type
_entity_poly.pdbx_seq_one_letter_code
_entity_poly.pdbx_strand_id
1 'polypeptide(L)' 'MALENELETFRRELSALLTVPGNRGAFALVHGAVVAGCYPTFEEALAAGYDQFGLTPFLVKEVTDREEPRYFSRALRCRM' A
#
# COMPACT_ATOMS: atom_id res chain seq x y z
N MET A 1 16.26 9.08 4.08
CA MET A 1 14.91 9.39 3.58
C MET A 1 14.49 8.24 2.66
N ALA A 2 14.04 7.11 3.22
CA ALA A 2 13.69 5.91 2.43
C ALA A 2 12.24 5.98 1.92
N LEU A 3 11.33 6.43 2.81
CA LEU A 3 9.90 6.48 2.58
C LEU A 3 9.46 7.36 1.38
N GLU A 4 10.17 8.46 1.13
CA GLU A 4 9.84 9.41 0.05
C GLU A 4 10.02 8.78 -1.34
N ASN A 5 11.07 7.97 -1.52
CA ASN A 5 11.32 7.25 -2.77
C ASN A 5 10.29 6.16 -3.04
N GLU A 6 9.83 5.46 -2.00
CA GLU A 6 8.81 4.41 -2.10
C GLU A 6 7.47 4.98 -2.54
N LEU A 7 7.11 6.15 -2.01
CA LEU A 7 5.86 6.83 -2.31
C LEU A 7 5.83 7.39 -3.74
N GLU A 8 6.95 7.97 -4.20
CA GLU A 8 7.07 8.41 -5.58
C GLU A 8 7.03 7.26 -6.59
N THR A 9 7.69 6.14 -6.28
CA THR A 9 7.66 4.93 -7.11
C THR A 9 6.25 4.38 -7.20
N PHE A 10 5.57 4.25 -6.06
CA PHE A 10 4.18 3.83 -6.04
C PHE A 10 3.31 4.76 -6.89
N ARG A 11 3.46 6.09 -6.77
CA ARG A 11 2.66 7.06 -7.54
C ARG A 11 2.90 6.97 -9.05
N ARG A 12 4.15 6.73 -9.49
CA ARG A 12 4.49 6.51 -10.90
C ARG A 12 3.82 5.25 -11.44
N GLU A 13 3.95 4.14 -10.70
CA GLU A 13 3.42 2.84 -11.12
C GLU A 13 1.90 2.74 -10.92
N LEU A 14 1.29 3.56 -10.07
CA LEU A 14 -0.15 3.59 -9.78
C LEU A 14 -0.98 3.72 -11.07
N SER A 15 -0.56 4.58 -11.98
CA SER A 15 -1.26 4.79 -13.27
C SER A 15 -1.20 3.54 -14.16
N ALA A 16 -0.07 2.82 -14.15
CA ALA A 16 0.08 1.57 -14.89
C ALA A 16 -0.75 0.44 -14.25
N LEU A 17 -0.72 0.33 -12.92
CA LEU A 17 -1.47 -0.65 -12.15
C LEU A 17 -2.99 -0.45 -12.27
N LEU A 18 -3.47 0.80 -12.34
CA LEU A 18 -4.88 1.14 -12.58
C LEU A 18 -5.35 0.89 -14.01
N THR A 19 -4.43 0.82 -14.97
CA THR A 19 -4.75 0.52 -16.37
C THR A 19 -5.14 -0.95 -16.56
N VAL A 20 -4.70 -1.83 -15.67
CA VAL A 20 -5.06 -3.26 -15.71
C VAL A 20 -6.48 -3.48 -15.15
N PRO A 21 -7.44 -3.92 -15.97
CA PRO A 21 -8.79 -4.24 -15.48
C PRO A 21 -8.73 -5.45 -14.54
N GLY A 22 -8.98 -5.22 -13.25
CA GLY A 22 -8.93 -6.26 -12.20
C GLY A 22 -8.04 -5.89 -11.01
N ASN A 23 -7.14 -4.90 -11.16
CA ASN A 23 -6.28 -4.43 -10.07
C ASN A 23 -6.95 -3.39 -9.15
N ARG A 24 -8.16 -2.91 -9.49
CA ARG A 24 -8.89 -1.97 -8.65
C ARG A 24 -9.34 -2.65 -7.35
N GLY A 25 -8.87 -2.15 -6.22
CA GLY A 25 -9.09 -2.73 -4.90
C GLY A 25 -8.05 -3.77 -4.48
N ALA A 26 -7.05 -4.04 -5.32
CA ALA A 26 -5.89 -4.86 -4.94
C ALA A 26 -4.88 -4.04 -4.12
N PHE A 27 -4.05 -4.70 -3.35
CA PHE A 27 -2.99 -4.14 -2.53
C PHE A 27 -1.64 -4.32 -3.22
N ALA A 28 -0.99 -3.22 -3.60
CA ALA A 28 0.36 -3.25 -4.11
C ALA A 28 1.36 -3.26 -2.96
N LEU A 29 2.30 -4.19 -3.04
CA LEU A 29 3.47 -4.27 -2.18
C LEU A 29 4.62 -3.54 -2.87
N VAL A 30 5.12 -2.48 -2.26
CA VAL A 30 6.21 -1.66 -2.76
C VAL A 30 7.35 -1.71 -1.76
N HIS A 31 8.57 -1.92 -2.24
CA HIS A 31 9.75 -1.94 -1.41
C HIS A 31 10.86 -1.13 -2.08
N GLY A 32 11.34 -0.08 -1.41
CA GLY A 32 12.31 0.85 -1.99
C GLY A 32 11.81 1.49 -3.29
N ALA A 33 12.40 1.12 -4.42
CA ALA A 33 12.07 1.67 -5.74
C ALA A 33 11.39 0.66 -6.67
N VAL A 34 10.84 -0.43 -6.12
CA VAL A 34 10.20 -1.50 -6.92
C VAL A 34 8.84 -1.89 -6.37
N VAL A 35 7.89 -2.17 -7.27
CA VAL A 35 6.62 -2.83 -6.93
C VAL A 35 6.87 -4.33 -7.00
N ALA A 36 6.80 -5.01 -5.86
CA ALA A 36 7.05 -6.44 -5.75
C ALA A 36 5.87 -7.28 -6.28
N GLY A 37 4.65 -6.76 -6.16
CA GLY A 37 3.45 -7.40 -6.67
C GLY A 37 2.16 -6.74 -6.21
N CYS A 38 1.04 -7.22 -6.75
CA CYS A 38 -0.31 -6.82 -6.35
C CYS A 38 -1.08 -8.05 -5.86
N TYR A 39 -1.74 -7.89 -4.72
CA TYR A 39 -2.47 -8.96 -4.03
C TYR A 39 -3.93 -8.56 -3.84
N PRO A 40 -4.89 -9.48 -3.85
CA PRO A 40 -6.30 -9.12 -3.73
C PRO A 40 -6.68 -8.68 -2.31
N THR A 41 -5.92 -9.09 -1.29
CA THR A 41 -6.19 -8.75 0.11
C THR A 41 -4.99 -8.13 0.81
N PHE A 42 -5.26 -7.29 1.82
CA PHE A 42 -4.21 -6.65 2.61
C PHE A 42 -3.37 -7.67 3.36
N GLU A 43 -4.00 -8.70 3.92
CA GLU A 43 -3.32 -9.78 4.65
C GLU A 43 -2.34 -10.55 3.78
N GLU A 44 -2.72 -10.87 2.53
CA GLU A 44 -1.79 -11.53 1.59
C GLU A 44 -0.62 -10.63 1.21
N ALA A 45 -0.86 -9.34 0.94
CA ALA A 45 0.21 -8.40 0.67
C ALA A 45 1.19 -8.27 1.84
N LEU A 46 0.68 -8.32 3.08
CA LEU A 46 1.48 -8.26 4.29
C LEU A 46 2.28 -9.53 4.54
N ALA A 47 1.64 -10.70 4.39
CA ALA A 47 2.30 -11.99 4.50
C ALA A 47 3.41 -12.12 3.45
N ALA A 48 3.13 -11.76 2.20
CA ALA A 48 4.12 -11.75 1.13
C ALA A 48 5.24 -10.71 1.37
N GLY A 49 4.90 -9.57 1.97
CA GLY A 49 5.88 -8.56 2.39
C GLY A 49 6.84 -9.09 3.44
N TYR A 50 6.33 -9.77 4.46
CA TYR A 50 7.16 -10.42 5.47
C TYR A 50 7.95 -11.60 4.93
N ASP A 51 7.39 -12.37 3.99
CA ASP A 51 8.07 -13.50 3.35
C ASP A 51 9.23 -13.03 2.44
N GLN A 52 8.99 -12.02 1.59
CA GLN A 52 10.01 -11.52 0.66
C GLN A 52 11.01 -10.55 1.29
N PHE A 53 10.55 -9.64 2.14
CA PHE A 53 11.35 -8.53 2.67
C PHE A 53 11.69 -8.66 4.16
N GLY A 54 11.10 -9.60 4.89
CA GLY A 54 11.44 -9.88 6.29
C GLY A 54 11.28 -8.66 7.20
N LEU A 55 12.39 -8.21 7.79
CA LEU A 55 12.46 -7.06 8.72
C LEU A 55 12.70 -5.71 8.03
N THR A 56 12.75 -5.70 6.70
CA THR A 56 13.05 -4.49 5.93
C THR A 56 11.76 -3.66 5.77
N PRO A 57 11.79 -2.32 5.91
CA PRO A 57 10.60 -1.50 5.73
C PRO A 57 10.04 -1.62 4.31
N PHE A 58 8.73 -1.82 4.20
CA PHE A 58 8.00 -1.89 2.93
C PHE A 58 6.67 -1.13 3.04
N LEU A 59 6.13 -0.72 1.89
CA LEU A 59 4.87 -0.01 1.77
C LEU A 59 3.81 -0.95 1.18
N VAL A 60 2.71 -1.14 1.90
CA VAL A 60 1.50 -1.78 1.36
C VAL A 60 0.44 -0.71 1.18
N LYS A 61 0.00 -0.50 -0.05
CA LYS A 61 -1.02 0.51 -0.38
C LYS A 61 -2.04 -0.07 -1.35
N GLU A 62 -3.30 0.22 -1.10
CA GLU A 62 -4.40 -0.17 -1.97
C GLU A 62 -4.35 0.60 -3.29
N VAL A 63 -4.52 -0.11 -4.40
CA VAL A 63 -4.62 0.41 -5.76
C VAL A 63 -6.09 0.77 -6.00
N THR A 64 -6.45 1.98 -5.58
CA THR A 64 -7.79 2.54 -5.79
C THR A 64 -7.69 3.94 -6.39
N ASP A 65 -8.63 4.27 -7.27
CA ASP A 65 -8.79 5.60 -7.87
C ASP A 65 -9.37 6.61 -6.87
N ARG A 66 -10.07 6.11 -5.84
CA ARG A 66 -10.68 6.90 -4.78
C ARG A 66 -10.00 6.59 -3.46
N GLU A 67 -9.15 7.50 -2.99
CA GLU A 67 -8.74 7.50 -1.59
C GLU A 67 -9.97 7.82 -0.74
N GLU A 68 -10.74 6.81 -0.35
CA GLU A 68 -11.84 7.01 0.59
C GLU A 68 -11.24 7.43 1.93
N PRO A 69 -11.60 8.62 2.46
CA PRO A 69 -11.13 9.06 3.75
C PRO A 69 -11.60 8.05 4.81
N ARG A 70 -10.65 7.31 5.41
CA ARG A 70 -10.96 6.41 6.53
C ARG A 70 -11.30 7.27 7.75
N TYR A 71 -12.59 7.47 7.99
CA TYR A 71 -13.08 8.13 9.19
C TYR A 71 -12.86 7.21 10.39
N PHE A 72 -11.79 7.45 11.15
CA PHE A 72 -11.62 6.84 12.46
C PHE A 72 -12.55 7.53 13.46
N SER A 73 -13.74 6.97 13.67
CA SER A 73 -14.74 7.45 14.66
C SER A 73 -14.33 7.18 16.11
N ARG A 74 -13.08 6.79 16.36
CA ARG A 74 -12.59 6.62 17.73
C ARG A 74 -12.49 8.00 18.37
N ALA A 75 -13.54 8.38 19.07
CA ALA A 75 -13.51 9.49 20.01
C ALA A 75 -12.34 9.24 20.96
N LEU A 76 -11.24 9.96 20.74
CA LEU A 76 -10.15 10.07 21.70
C LEU A 76 -10.80 10.64 22.96
N ARG A 77 -11.11 9.76 23.92
CA ARG A 77 -11.53 10.19 25.25
C ARG A 77 -10.33 10.88 25.87
N CYS A 78 -10.24 12.19 25.66
CA CYS A 78 -9.36 13.06 26.41
C CYS A 78 -9.91 13.05 27.85
N ARG A 79 -9.28 12.26 28.71
CA ARG A 79 -9.56 12.29 30.14
C ARG A 79 -8.72 13.44 30.69
N MET A 80 -9.38 14.54 31.04
CA MET A 80 -8.77 15.64 31.80
C MET A 80 -8.33 15.18 33.18
#